data_AF-A0A150G106-F1
#
_entry.id   AF-A0A150G106-F1
#
_cell.length_a   1.000
_cell.length_b   1.000
_cell.length_c   1.000
_cell.angle_alpha   90.00
_cell.angle_beta   90.00
_cell.angle_gamma   90.00
#
_symmetry.space_group_name_H-M   'P 1'
#
loop_
_entity.id
_entity.type
_entity.pdbx_description
1 polymer ?
#
loop_
_entity_poly.entity_id
_entity_poly.type
_entity_poly.pdbx_seq_one_letter_code
_entity_poly.pdbx_strand_id
1 'polypeptide(L)'
;MRFNLATLSRFVTMQQPQCSDWVKVLGLGGSQTFDYTDDPRYPKLDLCEEDFLHYRGQAIDTTYVGAADATVYLCPGNRTHFEFKQPAGFRDMWVQQPSIEDAEDYSRVASIGTGYVATEKKLAPGGVWYAESAIRFHERYWTQPVFGDDSMPPLAPIPPELLEDGDGEDEGSDAFDGLPTEPVAPSGPEGPEE
;
A
#
# COMPACT_ATOMS: atom_id res chain seq x y z
N MET A 1 25.70 10.52 -3.89
CA MET A 1 25.20 9.46 -2.98
C MET A 1 24.49 8.40 -3.80
N ARG A 2 24.61 7.12 -3.44
CA ARG A 2 23.76 6.05 -3.98
C ARG A 2 22.99 5.42 -2.85
N PHE A 3 21.71 5.14 -3.05
CA PHE A 3 20.87 4.59 -2.02
C PHE A 3 19.66 3.86 -2.61
N ASN A 4 19.08 2.99 -1.79
CA ASN A 4 17.74 2.47 -1.96
C ASN A 4 16.89 3.00 -0.81
N LEU A 5 15.63 3.27 -1.08
CA LEU A 5 14.68 3.69 -0.05
C LEU A 5 13.36 2.95 -0.25
N ALA A 6 12.76 2.57 0.87
CA ALA A 6 11.59 1.72 0.92
C ALA A 6 10.74 2.11 2.13
N THR A 7 9.42 2.13 1.96
CA THR A 7 8.43 2.10 3.05
C THR A 7 7.67 0.77 3.00
N LEU A 8 7.69 0.00 4.09
CA LEU A 8 6.89 -1.21 4.25
C LEU A 8 5.69 -0.90 5.16
N SER A 9 4.49 -1.04 4.63
CA SER A 9 3.25 -0.88 5.39
C SER A 9 2.68 -2.24 5.73
N ARG A 10 2.28 -2.41 6.99
CA ARG A 10 1.66 -3.63 7.51
C ARG A 10 0.20 -3.34 7.85
N PHE A 11 -0.68 -4.21 7.39
CA PHE A 11 -2.12 -4.06 7.55
C PHE A 11 -2.67 -5.21 8.35
N VAL A 12 -3.56 -4.89 9.29
CA VAL A 12 -4.33 -5.91 10.00
C VAL A 12 -5.38 -6.47 9.04
N THR A 13 -5.41 -7.80 8.94
CA THR A 13 -6.33 -8.54 8.09
C THR A 13 -7.21 -9.46 8.91
N MET A 14 -8.25 -9.99 8.27
CA MET A 14 -8.91 -11.20 8.73
C MET A 14 -7.90 -12.35 8.83
N GLN A 15 -8.23 -13.34 9.66
CA GLN A 15 -7.33 -14.45 9.93
C GLN A 15 -7.09 -15.31 8.70
N GLN A 16 -5.82 -15.51 8.38
CA GLN A 16 -5.29 -16.47 7.44
C GLN A 16 -4.94 -17.75 8.22
N PRO A 17 -5.27 -18.95 7.71
CA PRO A 17 -5.69 -19.23 6.34
C PRO A 17 -7.21 -19.11 6.06
N GLN A 18 -8.05 -18.90 7.08
CA GLN A 18 -9.51 -19.02 6.96
C GLN A 18 -10.12 -18.06 5.94
N CYS A 19 -9.55 -16.85 5.81
CA CYS A 19 -10.02 -15.82 4.88
C CYS A 19 -9.03 -15.58 3.73
N SER A 20 -8.10 -16.50 3.45
CA SER A 20 -7.00 -16.24 2.53
C SER A 20 -7.40 -15.96 1.07
N ASP A 21 -8.53 -16.47 0.61
CA ASP A 21 -9.05 -16.11 -0.72
C ASP A 21 -9.57 -14.66 -0.79
N TRP A 22 -9.82 -14.05 0.37
CA TRP A 22 -10.27 -12.67 0.52
C TRP A 22 -9.15 -11.71 0.90
N VAL A 23 -8.01 -12.23 1.41
CA VAL A 23 -6.80 -11.45 1.71
C VAL A 23 -5.87 -11.47 0.49
N LYS A 24 -5.89 -10.40 -0.30
CA LYS A 24 -5.16 -10.34 -1.57
C LYS A 24 -4.76 -8.93 -1.98
N VAL A 25 -3.69 -8.85 -2.75
CA VAL A 25 -3.26 -7.65 -3.47
C VAL A 25 -3.79 -7.70 -4.91
N LEU A 26 -4.14 -6.55 -5.48
CA LEU A 26 -4.65 -6.40 -6.85
C LEU A 26 -3.92 -5.28 -7.59
N GLY A 27 -3.88 -5.34 -8.92
CA GLY A 27 -3.36 -4.27 -9.78
C GLY A 27 -1.87 -4.38 -10.09
N LEU A 28 -1.25 -5.53 -9.79
CA LEU A 28 0.17 -5.80 -10.05
C LEU A 28 0.39 -6.62 -11.33
N GLY A 29 -0.68 -7.06 -11.99
CA GLY A 29 -0.60 -7.86 -13.21
C GLY A 29 0.13 -7.14 -14.34
N GLY A 30 0.88 -7.91 -15.13
CA GLY A 30 1.72 -7.44 -16.22
C GLY A 30 3.06 -6.83 -15.78
N SER A 31 3.34 -6.77 -14.47
CA SER A 31 4.62 -6.24 -13.96
C SER A 31 5.73 -7.29 -14.04
N GLN A 32 6.95 -6.84 -14.35
CA GLN A 32 8.14 -7.67 -14.15
C GLN A 32 8.44 -7.80 -12.66
N THR A 33 8.89 -8.97 -12.22
CA THR A 33 9.14 -9.24 -10.80
C THR A 33 10.56 -9.75 -10.55
N PHE A 34 11.12 -9.34 -9.42
CA PHE A 34 12.21 -10.07 -8.77
C PHE A 34 11.63 -10.82 -7.58
N ASP A 35 11.63 -12.15 -7.63
CA ASP A 35 11.17 -13.01 -6.56
C ASP A 35 12.36 -13.55 -5.74
N TYR A 36 12.42 -13.12 -4.48
CA TYR A 36 13.42 -13.46 -3.49
C TYR A 36 12.94 -14.54 -2.50
N THR A 37 11.71 -15.04 -2.65
CA THR A 37 11.03 -15.92 -1.68
C THR A 37 11.85 -17.18 -1.34
N ASP A 38 12.42 -17.84 -2.35
CA ASP A 38 13.17 -19.09 -2.15
C ASP A 38 14.64 -18.87 -1.78
N ASP A 39 15.35 -17.99 -2.51
CA ASP A 39 16.75 -17.64 -2.24
C ASP A 39 16.98 -16.14 -2.48
N PRO A 40 17.20 -15.35 -1.41
CA PRO A 40 17.40 -13.91 -1.54
C PRO A 40 18.70 -13.53 -2.25
N ARG A 41 19.65 -14.46 -2.42
CA ARG A 41 20.91 -14.21 -3.14
C ARG A 41 20.79 -14.39 -4.65
N TYR A 42 19.80 -15.14 -5.10
CA TYR A 42 19.58 -15.49 -6.50
C TYR A 42 18.09 -15.32 -6.85
N PRO A 43 17.60 -14.07 -6.90
CA PRO A 43 16.20 -13.82 -7.19
C PRO A 43 15.82 -14.32 -8.59
N LYS A 44 14.61 -14.87 -8.70
CA LYS A 44 14.04 -15.25 -9.99
C LYS A 44 13.45 -13.99 -10.64
N LEU A 45 13.76 -13.79 -11.92
CA LEU A 45 13.12 -12.76 -12.74
C LEU A 45 11.94 -13.40 -13.46
N ASP A 46 10.75 -12.86 -13.26
CA ASP A 46 9.52 -13.38 -13.89
C ASP A 46 8.58 -12.25 -14.34
N LEU A 47 7.48 -12.61 -14.98
CA LEU A 47 6.35 -11.76 -15.28
C LEU A 47 5.17 -12.16 -14.39
N CYS A 48 4.63 -11.23 -13.62
CA CYS A 48 3.37 -11.47 -12.92
C CYS A 48 2.21 -11.44 -13.91
N GLU A 49 1.76 -12.60 -14.38
CA GLU A 49 0.65 -12.69 -15.34
C GLU A 49 -0.72 -12.45 -14.67
N GLU A 50 -0.85 -12.84 -13.41
CA GLU A 50 -2.08 -12.67 -12.63
C GLU A 50 -2.21 -11.24 -12.11
N ASP A 51 -3.40 -10.67 -12.16
CA ASP A 51 -3.64 -9.34 -11.59
C ASP A 51 -3.83 -9.35 -10.07
N PHE A 52 -3.86 -10.54 -9.47
CA PHE A 52 -4.04 -10.72 -8.04
C PHE A 52 -2.92 -11.57 -7.44
N LEU A 53 -2.56 -11.25 -6.20
CA LEU A 53 -1.69 -12.07 -5.35
C LEU A 53 -2.41 -12.40 -4.06
N HIS A 54 -2.57 -13.68 -3.75
CA HIS A 54 -3.07 -14.13 -2.46
C HIS A 54 -1.90 -14.41 -1.52
N TYR A 55 -2.04 -14.00 -0.26
CA TYR A 55 -1.01 -14.30 0.75
C TYR A 55 -1.05 -15.77 1.18
N ARG A 56 -2.24 -16.33 1.43
CA ARG A 56 -2.47 -17.74 1.85
C ARG A 56 -1.59 -18.25 2.98
N GLY A 57 -1.09 -17.34 3.82
CA GLY A 57 -0.11 -17.65 4.86
C GLY A 57 1.25 -18.17 4.36
N GLN A 58 1.51 -18.08 3.06
CA GLN A 58 2.78 -18.51 2.46
C GLN A 58 3.84 -17.41 2.61
N ALA A 59 5.11 -17.83 2.58
CA ALA A 59 6.21 -16.89 2.46
C ALA A 59 6.14 -16.21 1.09
N ILE A 60 6.34 -14.89 1.08
CA ILE A 60 6.38 -14.06 -0.12
C ILE A 60 7.46 -13.00 0.10
N ASP A 61 8.37 -12.86 -0.85
CA ASP A 61 9.29 -11.74 -0.93
C ASP A 61 9.50 -11.38 -2.40
N THR A 62 8.59 -10.57 -2.94
CA THR A 62 8.54 -10.28 -4.38
C THR A 62 8.48 -8.79 -4.63
N THR A 63 9.44 -8.28 -5.40
CA THR A 63 9.50 -6.89 -5.87
C THR A 63 8.92 -6.79 -7.29
N TYR A 64 7.95 -5.92 -7.48
CA TYR A 64 7.31 -5.56 -8.74
C TYR A 64 7.98 -4.32 -9.31
N VAL A 65 8.76 -4.52 -10.37
CA VAL A 65 9.67 -3.53 -10.94
C VAL A 65 8.88 -2.55 -11.79
N GLY A 66 9.05 -1.25 -11.51
CA GLY A 66 8.37 -0.21 -12.29
C GLY A 66 6.86 -0.11 -12.06
N ALA A 67 6.34 -0.69 -10.98
CA ALA A 67 4.91 -0.68 -10.64
C ALA A 67 4.41 0.64 -10.01
N ALA A 68 5.15 1.75 -10.12
CA ALA A 68 4.73 3.04 -9.56
C ALA A 68 3.46 3.63 -10.17
N ASP A 69 3.24 3.41 -11.46
CA ASP A 69 2.07 3.89 -12.18
C ASP A 69 0.83 2.99 -11.97
N ALA A 70 1.03 1.81 -11.37
CA ALA A 70 -0.06 0.90 -11.06
C ALA A 70 -0.90 1.44 -9.88
N THR A 71 -2.22 1.34 -10.01
CA THR A 71 -3.11 1.55 -8.87
C THR A 71 -3.32 0.21 -8.19
N VAL A 72 -2.72 0.05 -7.02
CA VAL A 72 -2.69 -1.22 -6.31
C VAL A 72 -3.65 -1.21 -5.14
N TYR A 73 -4.33 -2.32 -4.92
CA TYR A 73 -5.29 -2.46 -3.84
C TYR A 73 -4.96 -3.64 -2.94
N LEU A 74 -5.16 -3.48 -1.64
CA LEU A 74 -5.11 -4.56 -0.67
C LEU A 74 -6.51 -4.79 -0.09
N CYS A 75 -7.02 -6.00 -0.28
CA CYS A 75 -8.21 -6.49 0.41
C CYS A 75 -7.77 -7.16 1.71
N PRO A 76 -8.21 -6.69 2.90
CA PRO A 76 -7.83 -7.28 4.18
C PRO A 76 -8.73 -8.47 4.58
N GLY A 77 -9.50 -9.05 3.66
CA GLY A 77 -10.40 -10.17 3.94
C GLY A 77 -11.82 -9.79 4.33
N ASN A 78 -12.21 -8.53 4.19
CA ASN A 78 -13.58 -8.06 4.42
C ASN A 78 -14.03 -7.14 3.27
N ARG A 79 -15.12 -6.39 3.47
CA ARG A 79 -15.67 -5.48 2.45
C ARG A 79 -14.85 -4.21 2.22
N THR A 80 -13.83 -3.91 3.00
CA THR A 80 -13.03 -2.68 2.85
C THR A 80 -11.83 -2.93 1.93
N HIS A 81 -11.13 -1.87 1.54
CA HIS A 81 -9.85 -2.00 0.86
C HIS A 81 -8.93 -0.80 1.10
N PHE A 82 -7.64 -1.03 0.94
CA PHE A 82 -6.61 0.01 0.93
C PHE A 82 -6.11 0.20 -0.49
N GLU A 83 -6.12 1.43 -0.98
CA GLU A 83 -5.58 1.84 -2.27
C GLU A 83 -4.20 2.46 -2.08
N PHE A 84 -3.22 2.01 -2.86
CA PHE A 84 -1.85 2.49 -2.86
C PHE A 84 -1.58 3.31 -4.10
N LYS A 85 -0.98 4.49 -3.90
CA LYS A 85 -0.50 5.36 -4.97
C LYS A 85 0.92 5.79 -4.67
N GLN A 86 1.71 5.96 -5.72
CA GLN A 86 3.07 6.48 -5.64
C GLN A 86 3.16 7.76 -6.47
N PRO A 87 2.67 8.91 -5.95
CA PRO A 87 2.58 10.14 -6.74
C PRO A 87 3.94 10.69 -7.18
N ALA A 88 5.01 10.37 -6.45
CA ALA A 88 6.34 10.87 -6.76
C ALA A 88 7.45 9.96 -6.25
N GLY A 89 8.57 9.95 -6.99
CA GLY A 89 9.89 9.49 -6.55
C GLY A 89 10.08 7.98 -6.51
N PHE A 90 9.16 7.23 -5.89
CA PHE A 90 9.20 5.77 -5.88
C PHE A 90 8.88 5.18 -7.26
N ARG A 91 9.35 3.95 -7.48
CA ARG A 91 9.34 3.28 -8.77
C ARG A 91 8.78 1.86 -8.69
N ASP A 92 9.01 1.19 -7.59
CA ASP A 92 8.77 -0.23 -7.41
C ASP A 92 7.76 -0.44 -6.27
N MET A 93 6.99 -1.51 -6.36
CA MET A 93 6.23 -2.04 -5.24
C MET A 93 6.84 -3.36 -4.81
N TRP A 94 6.63 -3.78 -3.58
CA TRP A 94 6.95 -5.14 -3.19
C TRP A 94 5.94 -5.67 -2.20
N VAL A 95 5.80 -6.98 -2.18
CA VAL A 95 5.01 -7.70 -1.19
C VAL A 95 5.99 -8.56 -0.40
N GLN A 96 5.98 -8.42 0.92
CA GLN A 96 6.82 -9.20 1.81
C GLN A 96 6.02 -9.73 2.99
N GLN A 97 6.10 -11.04 3.20
CA GLN A 97 5.45 -11.73 4.29
C GLN A 97 6.21 -13.03 4.59
N PRO A 98 6.60 -13.30 5.85
CA PRO A 98 7.07 -14.63 6.23
C PRO A 98 5.92 -15.65 6.16
N SER A 99 6.27 -16.93 6.09
CA SER A 99 5.30 -18.01 6.29
C SER A 99 4.67 -17.89 7.68
N ILE A 100 3.37 -18.17 7.79
CA ILE A 100 2.69 -18.21 9.09
C ILE A 100 3.22 -19.33 9.98
N GLU A 101 3.83 -20.37 9.40
CA GLU A 101 4.48 -21.45 10.14
C GLU A 101 5.72 -20.95 10.90
N ASP A 102 6.44 -19.98 10.31
CA ASP A 102 7.64 -19.39 10.89
C ASP A 102 7.31 -18.19 11.80
N ALA A 103 6.17 -17.52 11.55
CA ALA A 103 5.74 -16.34 12.29
C ALA A 103 4.20 -16.27 12.39
N GLU A 104 3.63 -16.88 13.43
CA GLU A 104 2.18 -16.96 13.64
C GLU A 104 1.48 -15.59 13.71
N ASP A 105 2.18 -14.55 14.17
CA ASP A 105 1.69 -13.17 14.20
C ASP A 105 1.28 -12.65 12.81
N TYR A 106 1.83 -13.22 11.73
CA TYR A 106 1.46 -12.88 10.36
C TYR A 106 0.17 -13.56 9.87
N SER A 107 -0.47 -14.40 10.69
CA SER A 107 -1.80 -14.94 10.40
C SER A 107 -2.86 -13.84 10.26
N ARG A 108 -2.62 -12.63 10.77
CA ARG A 108 -3.55 -11.48 10.67
C ARG A 108 -2.89 -10.25 10.07
N VAL A 109 -1.81 -10.44 9.31
CA VAL A 109 -1.07 -9.35 8.69
C VAL A 109 -0.92 -9.61 7.20
N ALA A 110 -1.02 -8.53 6.43
CA ALA A 110 -0.56 -8.44 5.07
C ALA A 110 0.40 -7.25 4.96
N SER A 111 1.55 -7.42 4.32
CA SER A 111 2.47 -6.31 4.09
C SER A 111 2.66 -6.02 2.62
N ILE A 112 2.67 -4.74 2.30
CA ILE A 112 2.98 -4.20 0.98
C ILE A 112 3.83 -2.96 1.16
N GLY A 113 4.79 -2.78 0.27
CA GLY A 113 5.70 -1.66 0.30
C GLY A 113 5.84 -0.97 -1.04
N THR A 114 6.35 0.25 -0.97
CA THR A 114 6.62 1.15 -2.09
C THR A 114 8.03 1.70 -1.94
N GLY A 115 8.77 1.81 -3.05
CA GLY A 115 10.18 2.16 -2.95
C GLY A 115 10.91 2.33 -4.25
N TYR A 116 12.22 2.51 -4.10
CA TYR A 116 13.21 2.52 -5.16
C TYR A 116 14.24 1.44 -4.80
N VAL A 117 13.89 0.19 -5.09
CA VAL A 117 14.56 -1.01 -4.54
C VAL A 117 15.12 -1.94 -5.61
N ALA A 118 14.48 -2.05 -6.77
CA ALA A 118 14.97 -2.89 -7.86
C ALA A 118 16.27 -2.35 -8.48
N THR A 119 16.50 -1.03 -8.36
CA THR A 119 17.72 -0.36 -8.82
C THR A 119 18.16 0.70 -7.81
N GLU A 120 19.44 1.10 -7.82
CA GLU A 120 19.94 2.16 -6.95
C GLU A 120 19.57 3.56 -7.46
N LYS A 121 19.09 4.44 -6.57
CA LYS A 121 18.97 5.87 -6.87
C LYS A 121 20.33 6.54 -6.77
N LYS A 122 20.73 7.24 -7.84
CA LYS A 122 21.95 8.07 -7.87
C LYS A 122 21.57 9.53 -7.67
N LEU A 123 22.14 10.17 -6.65
CA LEU A 123 21.95 11.58 -6.33
C LEU A 123 23.27 12.34 -6.46
N ALA A 124 23.26 13.41 -7.25
CA ALA A 124 24.41 14.30 -7.42
C ALA A 124 24.74 15.03 -6.11
N PRO A 125 26.00 15.46 -5.90
CA PRO A 125 26.35 16.30 -4.75
C PRO A 125 25.46 17.56 -4.70
N GLY A 126 24.89 17.86 -3.54
CA GLY A 126 23.96 18.98 -3.34
C GLY A 126 22.54 18.75 -3.89
N GLY A 127 22.26 17.61 -4.52
CA GLY A 127 20.93 17.27 -5.00
C GLY A 127 19.98 16.93 -3.85
N VAL A 128 18.70 17.24 -4.04
CA VAL A 128 17.60 16.83 -3.16
C VAL A 128 16.68 15.90 -3.93
N TRP A 129 16.20 14.86 -3.26
CA TRP A 129 15.23 13.93 -3.82
C TRP A 129 14.16 13.65 -2.78
N TYR A 130 12.91 13.55 -3.24
CA TYR A 130 11.76 13.20 -2.43
C TYR A 130 11.00 12.06 -3.08
N ALA A 131 10.26 11.33 -2.26
CA ALA A 131 9.31 10.32 -2.69
C ALA A 131 8.08 10.37 -1.81
N GLU A 132 6.96 9.96 -2.38
CA GLU A 132 5.65 9.97 -1.74
C GLU A 132 4.96 8.63 -1.97
N SER A 133 4.42 8.08 -0.89
CA SER A 133 3.53 6.93 -0.90
C SER A 133 2.25 7.33 -0.19
N ALA A 134 1.12 7.15 -0.86
CA ALA A 134 -0.18 7.52 -0.35
C ALA A 134 -1.05 6.27 -0.22
N ILE A 135 -1.66 6.10 0.96
CA ILE A 135 -2.57 5.00 1.26
C ILE A 135 -3.94 5.61 1.52
N ARG A 136 -4.96 5.15 0.79
CA ARG A 136 -6.34 5.57 0.99
C ARG A 136 -7.18 4.39 1.45
N PHE A 137 -7.95 4.60 2.50
CA PHE A 137 -8.89 3.61 3.00
C PHE A 137 -10.27 3.84 2.38
N HIS A 138 -10.91 2.77 1.97
CA HIS A 138 -12.25 2.78 1.41
C HIS A 138 -13.15 1.82 2.20
N GLU A 139 -14.26 2.34 2.70
CA GLU A 139 -15.20 1.61 3.58
C GLU A 139 -16.08 0.58 2.86
N ARG A 140 -16.12 0.60 1.52
CA ARG A 140 -17.02 -0.22 0.72
C ARG A 140 -16.27 -1.16 -0.20
N TYR A 141 -16.90 -2.31 -0.46
CA TYR A 141 -16.42 -3.24 -1.46
C TYR A 141 -16.75 -2.64 -2.82
N TRP A 142 -15.86 -2.85 -3.77
CA TRP A 142 -15.93 -2.36 -5.14
C TRP A 142 -17.37 -2.33 -5.70
N THR A 143 -17.69 -1.27 -6.43
CA THR A 143 -18.71 -1.30 -7.50
C THR A 143 -18.15 -2.08 -8.71
N GLN A 144 -17.90 -3.38 -8.47
CA GLN A 144 -17.52 -4.57 -9.27
C GLN A 144 -17.18 -4.54 -10.80
N PRO A 145 -16.58 -5.63 -11.33
CA PRO A 145 -17.36 -6.79 -11.75
C PRO A 145 -17.16 -8.02 -10.84
N VAL A 146 -18.25 -8.78 -10.72
CA VAL A 146 -18.44 -10.04 -10.00
C VAL A 146 -17.27 -11.01 -10.25
N PHE A 147 -16.48 -11.29 -9.21
CA PHE A 147 -15.86 -12.61 -9.12
C PHE A 147 -16.92 -13.55 -8.53
N GLY A 148 -17.19 -14.63 -9.27
CA GLY A 148 -18.40 -15.46 -9.17
C GLY A 148 -18.77 -15.97 -7.78
N ASP A 149 -20.09 -16.08 -7.63
CA ASP A 149 -20.90 -16.80 -6.63
C ASP A 149 -21.52 -15.97 -5.49
N ASP A 150 -22.85 -15.89 -5.54
CA ASP A 150 -23.80 -15.14 -4.71
C ASP A 150 -24.00 -15.75 -3.30
N SER A 151 -23.02 -16.50 -2.78
CA SER A 151 -23.20 -17.32 -1.58
C SER A 151 -22.66 -16.70 -0.29
N MET A 152 -22.26 -15.43 -0.28
CA MET A 152 -21.78 -14.77 0.95
C MET A 152 -22.96 -14.48 1.88
N PRO A 153 -23.08 -15.14 3.05
CA PRO A 153 -24.06 -14.72 4.04
C PRO A 153 -23.76 -13.27 4.45
N PRO A 154 -24.80 -12.44 4.69
CA PRO A 154 -24.60 -11.09 5.21
C PRO A 154 -23.81 -11.19 6.53
N LEU A 155 -22.84 -10.30 6.69
CA LEU A 155 -22.04 -10.23 7.92
C LEU A 155 -22.96 -9.97 9.11
N ALA A 156 -22.60 -10.54 10.26
CA ALA A 156 -23.22 -10.16 11.53
C ALA A 156 -23.01 -8.65 11.76
N PRO A 157 -24.03 -7.93 12.25
CA PRO A 157 -23.90 -6.50 12.56
C PRO A 157 -22.76 -6.27 13.56
N ILE A 158 -22.06 -5.14 13.40
CA ILE A 158 -20.98 -4.73 14.30
C ILE A 158 -21.58 -4.56 15.71
N PRO A 159 -21.00 -5.18 16.76
CA PRO A 159 -21.43 -4.98 18.13
C PRO A 159 -21.43 -3.49 18.50
N PRO A 160 -22.51 -2.96 19.11
CA PRO A 160 -22.60 -1.55 19.51
C PRO A 160 -21.45 -1.12 20.43
N GLU A 161 -20.88 -2.05 21.20
CA GLU A 161 -19.74 -1.78 22.09
C GLU A 161 -18.46 -1.34 21.35
N LEU A 162 -18.36 -1.62 20.05
CA LEU A 162 -17.25 -1.18 19.19
C LEU A 162 -17.55 0.13 18.46
N LEU A 163 -18.77 0.66 18.60
CA LEU A 163 -19.23 1.92 18.01
C LEU A 163 -19.36 3.04 19.06
N GLU A 164 -19.37 2.70 20.34
CA GLU A 164 -19.42 3.66 21.46
C GLU A 164 -18.00 3.95 22.00
N ASP A 165 -17.27 4.79 21.27
CA ASP A 165 -16.22 5.66 21.81
C ASP A 165 -16.11 6.86 20.85
N GLY A 166 -17.00 7.85 21.01
CA GLY A 166 -17.00 9.02 20.15
C GLY A 166 -18.04 10.12 20.38
N ASP A 167 -19.07 9.91 21.19
CA ASP A 167 -20.06 10.97 21.49
C ASP A 167 -19.73 11.64 22.83
N GLY A 168 -18.75 12.55 22.78
CA GLY A 168 -18.60 13.63 23.74
C GLY A 168 -18.68 14.95 22.99
N GLU A 169 -19.88 15.52 22.91
CA GLU A 169 -20.06 16.92 22.52
C GLU A 169 -19.29 17.82 23.50
N ASP A 170 -18.25 18.51 23.01
CA ASP A 170 -17.80 19.77 23.62
C ASP A 170 -17.54 20.78 22.49
N GLU A 171 -18.03 21.98 22.72
CA GLU A 171 -18.24 23.04 21.74
C GLU A 171 -16.92 23.67 21.24
N GLY A 172 -16.83 23.92 19.93
CA GLY A 172 -16.11 25.07 19.38
C GLY A 172 -14.59 24.99 19.24
N SER A 173 -14.11 24.47 18.10
CA SER A 173 -13.19 25.20 17.19
C SER A 173 -12.89 24.34 15.97
N ASP A 174 -13.11 24.90 14.77
CA ASP A 174 -12.74 24.29 13.50
C ASP A 174 -11.21 24.08 13.46
N ALA A 175 -10.76 22.83 13.60
CA ALA A 175 -9.36 22.45 13.46
C ALA A 175 -8.86 22.50 11.99
N PHE A 176 -9.60 23.16 11.10
CA PHE A 176 -9.26 23.42 9.70
C PHE A 176 -9.19 24.91 9.33
N ASP A 177 -9.39 25.83 10.28
CA ASP A 177 -9.16 27.27 10.07
C ASP A 177 -7.66 27.58 10.24
N GLY A 178 -6.86 27.22 9.24
CA GLY A 178 -5.43 27.51 9.24
C GLY A 178 -4.59 26.91 8.12
N LEU A 179 -5.16 26.05 7.27
CA LEU A 179 -4.43 25.55 6.10
C LEU A 179 -4.57 26.53 4.93
N PRO A 180 -3.46 27.07 4.38
CA PRO A 180 -3.52 27.96 3.24
C PRO A 180 -4.09 27.23 2.02
N THR A 181 -5.19 27.75 1.49
CA THR A 181 -5.97 27.15 0.39
C THR A 181 -5.56 27.61 -1.01
N GLU A 182 -4.49 28.40 -1.17
CA GLU A 182 -4.00 28.80 -2.50
C GLU A 182 -2.48 28.66 -2.69
N PRO A 183 -2.03 28.24 -3.88
CA PRO A 183 -0.62 28.15 -4.21
C PRO A 183 0.00 29.56 -4.37
N VAL A 184 0.96 29.89 -3.52
CA VAL A 184 1.77 31.11 -3.64
C VAL A 184 2.68 30.97 -4.87
N ALA A 185 2.44 31.80 -5.89
CA ALA A 185 3.32 31.92 -7.05
C ALA A 185 4.72 32.46 -6.62
N PRO A 186 5.81 32.01 -7.25
CA PRO A 186 7.15 32.50 -6.93
C PRO A 186 7.29 33.96 -7.36
N SER A 187 7.52 34.86 -6.41
CA SER A 187 7.97 36.23 -6.68
C SER A 187 9.39 36.19 -7.25
N GLY A 188 9.54 36.71 -8.47
CA GLY A 188 10.84 36.92 -9.11
C GLY A 188 11.70 37.96 -8.36
N PRO A 189 13.02 37.98 -8.61
CA PRO A 189 13.92 38.91 -7.96
C PRO A 189 13.76 40.30 -8.59
N GLU A 190 13.39 41.30 -7.79
CA GLU A 190 13.58 42.71 -8.15
C GLU A 190 15.08 43.03 -8.04
N GLY A 191 15.66 43.50 -9.16
CA GLY A 191 17.00 44.06 -9.22
C GLY A 191 17.06 45.43 -8.52
N PRO A 192 18.26 45.97 -8.30
CA PRO A 192 18.41 47.25 -7.63
C PRO A 192 18.18 48.39 -8.64
N GLU A 193 17.39 49.40 -8.27
CA GLU A 193 17.39 50.69 -8.94
C GLU A 193 17.97 51.80 -8.04
N GLU A 194 18.59 52.74 -8.74
CA GLU A 194 19.48 53.83 -8.32
C GLU A 194 18.81 54.97 -7.52
#